data_AF-A0AAN8A0P9-F1
#
_entry.id   AF-A0AAN8A0P9-F1
#
_cell.length_a   1.000
_cell.length_b   1.000
_cell.length_c   1.000
_cell.angle_alpha   90.00
_cell.angle_beta   90.00
_cell.angle_gamma   90.00
#
_symmetry.space_group_name_H-M   'P 1'
#
loop_
_entity.id
_entity.type
_entity.pdbx_description
1 polymer ?
#
loop_
_entity_poly.entity_id
_entity_poly.type
_entity_poly.pdbx_seq_one_letter_code
_entity_poly.pdbx_strand_id
1 'polypeptide(L)'
;MYFDRLSSLLLQPSAWLQGQAPLVSSASDPAARSNRFDWDDVTPSKHFVWQPCFGDFQCARLQVPMDWQGTSTEADKTVEIAVVKVEATVPVTDPKYGGAVVLNPGGPGGSGIGQVLRGGYHVRTILSAGPSDAEHEDAKYFDVIGFDPRGVNNSRP
;
A
#
# COMPACT_ATOMS: atom_id res chain seq x y z
N MET A 1 -42.92 -15.95 -49.52
CA MET A 1 -42.81 -17.30 -50.11
C MET A 1 -41.50 -17.38 -50.85
N TYR A 2 -40.72 -18.39 -50.48
CA TYR A 2 -39.71 -19.08 -51.27
C TYR A 2 -38.35 -18.42 -51.56
N PHE A 3 -37.28 -19.00 -50.98
CA PHE A 3 -36.11 -19.36 -51.78
C PHE A 3 -34.73 -19.24 -51.15
N ASP A 4 -34.42 -19.97 -50.07
CA ASP A 4 -33.04 -20.26 -49.67
C ASP A 4 -32.23 -20.86 -50.83
N ARG A 5 -31.00 -20.38 -51.05
CA ARG A 5 -29.91 -21.16 -51.68
C ARG A 5 -28.53 -20.76 -51.15
N LEU A 6 -28.06 -21.57 -50.20
CA LEU A 6 -26.74 -22.22 -50.12
C LEU A 6 -25.59 -21.60 -50.93
N SER A 7 -24.57 -21.14 -50.22
CA SER A 7 -23.23 -20.90 -50.78
C SER A 7 -22.16 -21.55 -49.89
N SER A 8 -21.64 -22.66 -50.40
CA SER A 8 -20.22 -22.98 -50.57
C SER A 8 -19.21 -22.72 -49.43
N LEU A 9 -18.70 -23.84 -48.90
CA LEU A 9 -17.38 -24.06 -48.31
C LEU A 9 -16.26 -23.11 -48.82
N LEU A 10 -15.46 -22.55 -47.91
CA LEU A 10 -14.02 -22.37 -48.12
C LEU A 10 -13.25 -22.46 -46.78
N LEU A 11 -12.32 -23.42 -46.72
CA LEU A 11 -11.22 -23.46 -45.76
C LEU A 11 -10.34 -22.22 -45.96
N GLN A 12 -9.94 -21.55 -44.86
CA GLN A 12 -8.84 -20.60 -44.89
C GLN A 12 -7.97 -20.68 -43.63
N PRO A 13 -6.68 -20.32 -43.74
CA PRO A 13 -5.58 -21.05 -43.14
C PRO A 13 -5.06 -20.42 -41.84
N SER A 14 -4.43 -21.27 -41.02
CA SER A 14 -3.64 -20.92 -39.85
C SER A 14 -2.35 -20.20 -40.27
N ALA A 15 -2.37 -18.87 -40.41
CA ALA A 15 -1.15 -18.10 -40.64
C ALA A 15 -1.28 -16.63 -40.20
N TRP A 16 -1.07 -16.37 -38.91
CA TRP A 16 -0.59 -15.06 -38.43
C TRP A 16 0.35 -15.27 -37.24
N LEU A 17 1.48 -15.94 -37.48
CA LEU A 17 2.71 -15.71 -36.72
C LEU A 17 3.54 -14.71 -37.54
N GLN A 18 3.47 -13.41 -37.25
CA GLN A 18 4.51 -12.44 -37.62
C GLN A 18 4.18 -11.09 -36.98
N GLY A 19 5.05 -10.64 -36.08
CA GLY A 19 5.01 -9.26 -35.55
C GLY A 19 5.25 -9.09 -34.05
N GLN A 20 6.09 -9.91 -33.40
CA GLN A 20 6.61 -9.51 -32.09
C GLN A 20 7.85 -8.64 -32.30
N ALA A 21 7.67 -7.31 -32.20
CA ALA A 21 8.79 -6.41 -32.00
C ALA A 21 9.44 -6.73 -30.64
N PRO A 22 10.79 -6.76 -30.53
CA PRO A 22 11.42 -6.97 -29.25
C PRO A 22 11.06 -5.81 -28.33
N LEU A 23 10.47 -6.13 -27.17
CA LEU A 23 10.28 -5.16 -26.09
C LEU A 23 11.67 -4.75 -25.58
N VAL A 24 12.18 -3.62 -26.06
CA VAL A 24 13.35 -2.98 -25.49
C VAL A 24 12.95 -2.53 -24.09
N SER A 25 13.47 -3.23 -23.08
CA SER A 25 13.33 -2.86 -21.68
C SER A 25 14.06 -1.53 -21.45
N SER A 26 13.31 -0.44 -21.35
CA SER A 26 13.82 0.88 -20.99
C SER A 26 14.13 0.92 -19.48
N ALA A 27 15.18 0.21 -19.06
CA ALA A 27 15.60 0.12 -17.66
C ALA A 27 16.53 1.28 -17.21
N SER A 28 16.61 2.37 -17.97
CA SER A 28 17.62 3.40 -17.75
C SER A 28 17.13 4.82 -18.08
N ASP A 29 15.96 5.21 -17.58
CA ASP A 29 15.61 6.63 -17.51
C ASP A 29 15.98 7.16 -16.10
N PRO A 30 17.00 8.04 -15.98
CA PRO A 30 17.40 8.61 -14.69
C PRO A 30 16.29 9.45 -14.05
N ALA A 31 15.43 10.08 -14.85
CA ALA A 31 14.31 10.89 -14.36
C ALA A 31 13.20 10.02 -13.72
N ALA A 32 13.10 8.74 -14.10
CA ALA A 32 12.18 7.79 -13.48
C ALA A 32 12.69 7.20 -12.15
N ARG A 33 13.95 7.46 -11.76
CA ARG A 33 14.47 7.10 -10.43
C ARG A 33 14.19 8.17 -9.38
N SER A 34 14.14 9.45 -9.76
CA SER A 34 13.95 10.55 -8.81
C SER A 34 12.52 10.67 -8.24
N ASN A 35 11.59 9.85 -8.72
CA ASN A 35 10.18 9.82 -8.27
C ASN A 35 9.80 8.55 -7.51
N ARG A 36 10.78 7.69 -7.17
CA ARG A 36 10.53 6.49 -6.38
C ARG A 36 10.84 6.80 -4.93
N PHE A 37 9.85 6.61 -4.07
CA PHE A 37 10.02 6.72 -2.63
C PHE A 37 11.10 5.74 -2.15
N ASP A 38 12.01 6.23 -1.31
CA ASP A 38 13.03 5.44 -0.62
C ASP A 38 12.82 5.51 0.89
N TRP A 39 12.92 4.35 1.56
CA TRP A 39 12.81 4.24 3.01
C TRP A 39 14.02 4.83 3.75
N ASP A 40 15.15 4.99 3.06
CA ASP A 40 16.35 5.68 3.57
C ASP A 40 16.15 7.19 3.75
N ASP A 41 15.24 7.80 2.98
CA ASP A 41 14.95 9.23 3.06
C ASP A 41 13.96 9.58 4.18
N VAL A 42 13.35 8.57 4.81
CA VAL A 42 12.37 8.76 5.90
C VAL A 42 13.11 8.92 7.22
N THR A 43 13.14 10.14 7.76
CA THR A 43 13.79 10.42 9.04
C THR A 43 13.09 9.69 10.20
N PRO A 44 13.80 8.83 10.96
CA PRO A 44 13.25 8.19 12.16
C PRO A 44 12.94 9.21 13.26
N SER A 45 11.82 9.01 13.97
CA SER A 45 11.43 9.88 15.09
C SER A 45 10.64 9.12 16.15
N LYS A 46 10.66 9.62 17.39
CA LYS A 46 9.83 9.09 18.50
C LYS A 46 8.33 9.38 18.32
N HIS A 47 8.00 10.26 17.38
CA HIS A 47 6.63 10.58 16.99
C HIS A 47 6.46 10.40 15.49
N PHE A 48 5.23 10.16 15.03
CA PHE A 48 4.97 10.05 13.60
C PHE A 48 5.20 11.38 12.90
N VAL A 49 6.18 11.40 11.99
CA VAL A 49 6.37 12.46 11.00
C VAL A 49 5.97 11.84 9.65
N TRP A 50 4.74 12.12 9.25
CA TRP A 50 4.17 11.57 8.01
C TRP A 50 4.70 12.31 6.80
N GLN A 51 5.03 11.56 5.76
CA GLN A 51 5.33 12.10 4.44
C GLN A 51 4.66 11.29 3.34
N PRO A 52 4.34 11.91 2.18
CA PRO A 52 3.81 11.19 1.03
C PRO A 52 4.73 10.05 0.58
N CYS A 53 4.13 8.92 0.24
CA CYS A 53 4.83 7.76 -0.29
C CYS A 53 3.91 6.96 -1.21
N PHE A 54 4.49 6.25 -2.18
CA PHE A 54 3.76 5.28 -3.03
C PHE A 54 2.45 5.82 -3.65
N GLY A 55 2.41 7.10 -4.01
CA GLY A 55 1.18 7.79 -4.43
C GLY A 55 0.49 8.46 -3.25
N ASP A 56 -0.74 8.05 -2.97
CA ASP A 56 -1.62 8.69 -1.98
C ASP A 56 -1.53 8.06 -0.57
N PHE A 57 -0.46 7.31 -0.30
CA PHE A 57 -0.18 6.80 1.04
C PHE A 57 0.67 7.80 1.83
N GLN A 58 0.63 7.68 3.15
CA GLN A 58 1.53 8.36 4.06
C GLN A 58 2.46 7.34 4.71
N CYS A 59 3.75 7.64 4.76
CA CYS A 59 4.75 6.80 5.39
C CYS A 59 5.44 7.56 6.52
N ALA A 60 5.87 6.81 7.53
CA ALA A 60 6.66 7.32 8.63
C ALA A 60 7.60 6.24 9.16
N ARG A 61 8.62 6.65 9.91
CA ARG A 61 9.56 5.76 10.58
C ARG A 61 9.57 6.05 12.08
N LEU A 62 9.01 5.12 12.85
CA LEU A 62 8.86 5.25 14.30
C LEU A 62 10.06 4.64 15.02
N GLN A 63 10.78 5.43 15.80
CA GLN A 63 11.88 4.99 16.64
C GLN A 63 11.34 4.45 17.97
N VAL A 64 11.69 3.21 18.30
CA VAL A 64 11.31 2.55 19.57
C VAL A 64 12.55 1.96 20.25
N PRO A 65 12.54 1.75 21.58
CA PRO A 65 13.63 1.07 22.27
C PRO A 65 13.90 -0.34 21.73
N MET A 66 15.18 -0.69 21.63
CA MET A 66 15.61 -2.07 21.39
C MET A 66 15.21 -2.94 22.58
N ASP A 67 15.51 -2.46 23.79
CA ASP A 67 15.19 -3.08 25.07
C ASP A 67 14.31 -2.14 25.91
N TRP A 68 13.06 -2.53 26.13
CA TRP A 68 12.11 -1.74 26.92
C TRP A 68 12.38 -1.79 28.42
N GLN A 69 13.07 -2.81 28.92
CA GLN A 69 13.43 -2.92 30.33
C GLN A 69 14.75 -2.19 30.64
N GLY A 70 15.58 -1.95 29.62
CA GLY A 70 16.85 -1.24 29.74
C GLY A 70 17.88 -1.98 30.60
N THR A 71 17.80 -3.31 30.68
CA THR A 71 18.67 -4.12 31.53
C THR A 71 19.76 -4.86 30.76
N SER A 72 19.64 -4.93 29.44
CA SER A 72 20.64 -5.52 28.56
C SER A 72 21.77 -4.54 28.20
N THR A 73 22.82 -5.04 27.55
CA THR A 73 23.89 -4.22 26.96
C THR A 73 23.40 -3.33 25.81
N GLU A 74 22.15 -3.49 25.39
CA GLU A 74 21.52 -2.80 24.27
C GLU A 74 20.48 -1.75 24.73
N ALA A 75 20.49 -1.38 26.02
CA ALA A 75 19.51 -0.49 26.64
C ALA A 75 19.36 0.87 25.93
N ASP A 76 20.46 1.42 25.41
CA ASP A 76 20.47 2.71 24.71
C ASP A 76 20.20 2.60 23.20
N LYS A 77 20.05 1.37 22.67
CA LYS A 77 19.82 1.16 21.23
C LYS A 77 18.34 1.28 20.89
N THR A 78 18.07 1.64 19.64
CA THR A 78 16.71 1.84 19.13
C THR A 78 16.48 1.06 17.85
N VAL A 79 15.26 0.57 17.67
CA VAL A 79 14.78 -0.04 16.43
C VAL A 79 13.93 0.99 15.70
N GLU A 80 14.04 1.02 14.38
CA GLU A 80 13.24 1.85 13.50
C GLU A 80 12.13 1.02 12.84
N ILE A 81 10.88 1.35 13.16
CA ILE A 81 9.69 0.68 12.64
C ILE A 81 9.16 1.46 11.45
N ALA A 82 9.14 0.81 10.28
CA ALA A 82 8.55 1.37 9.08
C ALA A 82 7.02 1.23 9.13
N VAL A 83 6.31 2.32 8.85
CA VAL A 83 4.84 2.41 8.96
C VAL A 83 4.27 3.08 7.71
N VAL A 84 3.19 2.51 7.18
CA VAL A 84 2.40 3.07 6.08
C VAL A 84 0.96 3.26 6.52
N LYS A 85 0.31 4.29 5.97
CA LYS A 85 -1.05 4.69 6.29
C LYS A 85 -1.81 5.04 5.02
N VAL A 86 -3.03 4.51 4.91
CA VAL A 86 -4.08 5.09 4.07
C VAL A 86 -4.90 5.99 4.98
N GLU A 87 -4.99 7.27 4.65
CA GLU A 87 -5.73 8.22 5.47
C GLU A 87 -7.24 8.02 5.35
N ALA A 88 -7.99 8.36 6.40
CA ALA A 88 -9.42 8.54 6.35
C ALA A 88 -9.77 9.59 5.29
N THR A 89 -11.01 9.54 4.78
CA THR A 89 -11.50 10.52 3.80
C THR A 89 -11.97 11.83 4.44
N VAL A 90 -11.83 11.95 5.76
CA VAL A 90 -12.12 13.16 6.54
C VAL A 90 -10.89 13.49 7.40
N PRO A 91 -10.63 14.76 7.73
CA PRO A 91 -9.48 15.11 8.57
C PRO A 91 -9.66 14.58 9.99
N VAL A 92 -8.55 14.38 10.70
CA VAL A 92 -8.55 13.88 12.10
C VAL A 92 -9.30 14.79 13.10
N THR A 93 -9.56 16.04 12.71
CA THR A 93 -10.34 17.02 13.49
C THR A 93 -11.85 16.90 13.26
N ASP A 94 -12.27 16.09 12.29
CA ASP A 94 -13.68 15.87 11.99
C ASP A 94 -14.34 14.98 13.07
N PRO A 95 -15.53 15.32 13.61
CA PRO A 95 -16.26 14.46 14.55
C PRO A 95 -16.59 13.05 14.03
N LYS A 96 -16.61 12.86 12.70
CA LYS A 96 -16.82 11.57 12.03
C LYS A 96 -15.52 10.79 11.85
N TYR A 97 -14.36 11.33 12.26
CA TYR A 97 -13.13 10.55 12.30
C TYR A 97 -13.22 9.46 13.38
N GLY A 98 -13.22 8.21 12.95
CA GLY A 98 -13.37 7.02 13.80
C GLY A 98 -12.06 6.53 14.41
N GLY A 99 -10.92 7.12 14.05
CA GLY A 99 -9.61 6.72 14.52
C GLY A 99 -8.84 5.83 13.55
N ALA A 100 -7.76 5.24 14.04
CA ALA A 100 -6.87 4.40 13.26
C ALA A 100 -7.11 2.91 13.52
N VAL A 101 -7.15 2.13 12.44
CA VAL A 101 -7.19 0.67 12.47
C VAL A 101 -5.86 0.12 11.99
N VAL A 102 -5.17 -0.61 12.88
CA VAL A 102 -3.83 -1.15 12.63
C VAL A 102 -3.92 -2.60 12.20
N LEU A 103 -3.32 -2.92 11.06
CA LEU A 103 -3.29 -4.26 10.48
C LEU A 103 -1.93 -4.94 10.73
N ASN A 104 -1.99 -6.23 11.03
CA ASN A 104 -0.83 -7.11 11.06
C ASN A 104 -1.14 -8.37 10.23
N PRO A 105 -0.39 -8.67 9.17
CA PRO A 105 -0.70 -9.78 8.25
C PRO A 105 -0.55 -11.17 8.89
N GLY A 106 0.07 -11.27 10.07
CA GLY A 106 0.43 -12.54 10.68
C GLY A 106 1.74 -13.09 10.11
N GLY A 107 1.93 -14.41 10.15
CA GLY A 107 3.22 -15.05 9.84
C GLY A 107 3.84 -15.68 11.08
N PRO A 108 5.09 -15.38 11.45
CA PRO A 108 5.75 -14.06 11.48
C PRO A 108 6.58 -13.74 10.23
N GLY A 109 7.12 -12.50 10.15
CA GLY A 109 7.98 -12.05 9.04
C GLY A 109 7.22 -11.45 7.85
N GLY A 110 5.89 -11.44 7.89
CA GLY A 110 5.06 -10.76 6.89
C GLY A 110 5.17 -9.24 6.97
N SER A 111 5.25 -8.57 5.82
CA SER A 111 5.24 -7.11 5.74
C SER A 111 3.82 -6.55 5.88
N GLY A 112 3.57 -5.81 6.96
CA GLY A 112 2.32 -5.05 7.11
C GLY A 112 2.26 -3.87 6.14
N ILE A 113 3.41 -3.30 5.76
CA ILE A 113 3.48 -2.32 4.68
C ILE A 113 2.97 -2.94 3.37
N GLY A 114 3.50 -4.10 3.00
CA GLY A 114 3.07 -4.81 1.79
C GLY A 114 1.59 -5.19 1.81
N GLN A 115 1.02 -5.52 2.97
CA GLN A 115 -0.42 -5.78 3.10
C GLN A 115 -1.24 -4.52 2.80
N VAL A 116 -0.88 -3.37 3.39
CA VAL A 116 -1.63 -2.12 3.21
C VAL A 116 -1.45 -1.57 1.79
N LEU A 117 -0.27 -1.68 1.19
CA LEU A 117 -0.07 -1.28 -0.20
C LEU A 117 -0.94 -2.10 -1.17
N ARG A 118 -1.19 -3.39 -0.88
CA ARG A 118 -2.03 -4.25 -1.72
C ARG A 118 -3.53 -4.10 -1.49
N GLY A 119 -3.96 -3.84 -0.25
CA GLY A 119 -5.38 -3.93 0.14
C GLY A 119 -5.88 -2.85 1.08
N GLY A 120 -5.06 -1.88 1.48
CA GLY A 120 -5.40 -0.86 2.47
C GLY A 120 -6.62 -0.03 2.09
N TYR A 121 -6.73 0.39 0.82
CA TYR A 121 -7.91 1.10 0.34
C TYR A 121 -9.18 0.25 0.42
N HIS A 122 -9.10 -1.03 0.07
CA HIS A 122 -10.24 -1.94 0.16
C HIS A 122 -10.69 -2.11 1.61
N VAL A 123 -9.74 -2.27 2.54
CA VAL A 123 -10.03 -2.30 3.97
C VAL A 123 -10.66 -0.99 4.44
N ARG A 124 -10.13 0.18 4.04
CA ARG A 124 -10.72 1.49 4.38
C ARG A 124 -12.17 1.60 3.91
N THR A 125 -12.45 1.14 2.69
CA THR A 125 -13.81 1.13 2.13
C THR A 125 -14.77 0.26 2.93
N ILE A 126 -14.32 -0.89 3.45
CA ILE A 126 -15.17 -1.77 4.28
C ILE A 126 -15.43 -1.13 5.65
N LEU A 127 -14.42 -0.50 6.24
CA LEU A 127 -14.51 0.04 7.59
C LEU A 127 -15.24 1.37 7.67
N SER A 128 -15.18 2.18 6.60
CA SER A 128 -15.68 3.56 6.60
C SER A 128 -17.09 3.65 6.02
N ALA A 129 -17.82 4.68 6.45
CA ALA A 129 -19.15 4.98 5.92
C ALA A 129 -19.13 5.14 4.40
N GLY A 130 -20.09 4.49 3.74
CA GLY A 130 -20.28 4.58 2.30
C GLY A 130 -20.95 5.90 1.88
N PRO A 131 -21.08 6.15 0.56
CA PRO A 131 -21.69 7.37 0.05
C PRO A 131 -23.14 7.60 0.51
N SER A 132 -23.91 6.52 0.73
CA SER A 132 -25.29 6.60 1.22
C SER A 132 -25.39 7.06 2.67
N ASP A 133 -24.36 6.78 3.46
CA ASP A 133 -24.36 6.98 4.91
C ASP A 133 -23.52 8.20 5.30
N ALA A 134 -22.95 8.92 4.33
CA ALA A 134 -22.00 10.01 4.57
C ALA A 134 -22.61 11.15 5.42
N GLU A 135 -23.90 11.43 5.23
CA GLU A 135 -24.64 12.46 5.98
C GLU A 135 -25.18 11.96 7.32
N HIS A 136 -25.14 10.66 7.60
CA HIS A 136 -25.59 10.12 8.88
C HIS A 136 -24.70 10.63 10.02
N GLU A 137 -25.31 10.94 11.15
CA GLU A 137 -24.61 11.41 12.36
C GLU A 137 -23.62 10.38 12.91
N ASP A 138 -23.94 9.09 12.73
CA ASP A 138 -23.12 7.97 13.17
C ASP A 138 -22.06 7.54 12.14
N ALA A 139 -21.95 8.24 11.01
CA ALA A 139 -20.91 7.96 10.02
C ALA A 139 -19.51 7.99 10.66
N LYS A 140 -18.68 7.02 10.32
CA LYS A 140 -17.29 6.93 10.78
C LYS A 140 -16.34 6.63 9.63
N TYR A 141 -15.17 7.25 9.67
CA TYR A 141 -14.11 7.10 8.67
C TYR A 141 -12.79 6.82 9.37
N PHE A 142 -12.02 5.88 8.84
CA PHE A 142 -10.86 5.34 9.55
C PHE A 142 -9.58 5.47 8.75
N ASP A 143 -8.48 5.80 9.45
CA ASP A 143 -7.14 5.55 8.93
C ASP A 143 -6.91 4.02 8.92
N VAL A 144 -6.25 3.50 7.88
CA VAL A 144 -5.79 2.11 7.84
C VAL A 144 -4.27 2.11 7.85
N ILE A 145 -3.70 1.54 8.91
CA ILE A 145 -2.25 1.57 9.16
C ILE A 145 -1.70 0.16 9.08
N GLY A 146 -0.54 0.02 8.43
CA GLY A 146 0.26 -1.19 8.42
C GLY A 146 1.68 -0.87 8.83
N PHE A 147 2.34 -1.80 9.49
CA PHE A 147 3.73 -1.64 9.88
C PHE A 147 4.51 -2.93 9.65
N ASP A 148 5.80 -2.80 9.40
CA ASP A 148 6.68 -3.96 9.40
C ASP A 148 7.21 -4.16 10.83
N PRO A 149 6.98 -5.33 11.47
CA PRO A 149 7.52 -5.58 12.81
C PRO A 149 9.05 -5.47 12.88
N ARG A 150 9.61 -5.45 14.10
CA ARG A 150 11.08 -5.40 14.28
C ARG A 150 11.77 -6.54 13.52
N GLY A 151 12.86 -6.21 12.81
CA GLY A 151 13.63 -7.17 12.00
C GLY A 151 12.92 -7.67 10.75
N VAL A 152 11.82 -7.03 10.33
CA VAL A 152 11.04 -7.42 9.17
C VAL A 152 11.13 -6.35 8.08
N ASN A 153 11.49 -6.76 6.87
CA ASN A 153 11.46 -5.96 5.64
C ASN A 153 12.04 -4.55 5.79
N ASN A 154 11.18 -3.51 5.85
CA ASN A 154 11.62 -2.11 5.80
C ASN A 154 12.04 -1.54 7.18
N SER A 155 11.76 -2.29 8.25
CA SER A 155 12.17 -1.93 9.62
C SER A 155 13.62 -2.31 9.88
N ARG A 156 14.34 -1.48 10.64
CA ARG A 156 15.79 -1.58 10.83
C ARG A 156 16.16 -1.70 12.30
N PRO A 157 17.21 -2.48 12.62
CA PRO A 157 17.71 -2.62 13.99
C PRO A 157 18.44 -1.38 14.49
#